data_AF-A0A7V8EIR5-F1
#
_entry.id   AF-A0A7V8EIR5-F1
#
_cell.length_a   1.000
_cell.length_b   1.000
_cell.length_c   1.000
_cell.angle_alpha   90.00
_cell.angle_beta   90.00
_cell.angle_gamma   90.00
#
_symmetry.space_group_name_H-M   'P 1'
#
loop_
_entity.id
_entity.type
_entity.pdbx_description
1 polymer ?
#
loop_
_entity_poly.entity_id
_entity_poly.type
_entity_poly.pdbx_seq_one_letter_code
_entity_poly.pdbx_strand_id
1 'polypeptide(L)'
;MNLLPSIATLEGEVLPEAVLDARAMCSMNFARDEFSKLEKILLTFVIPAMGGYDNELACDIARHIEQTRVFSRNFCWPHRHLGSSYGVVGKRPGVDGEATA
;
A
#
# COMPACT_ATOMS: atom_id res chain seq x y z
N MET A 1 -29.54 38.95 21.25
CA MET A 1 -28.11 38.87 20.86
C MET A 1 -27.86 37.44 20.41
N ASN A 2 -27.66 37.22 19.10
CA ASN A 2 -27.42 35.88 18.55
C ASN A 2 -25.91 35.64 18.46
N LEU A 3 -25.41 34.71 19.28
CA LEU A 3 -24.05 34.19 19.23
C LEU A 3 -24.05 32.94 18.34
N LEU A 4 -24.06 33.12 17.02
CA LEU A 4 -23.76 32.03 16.10
C LEU A 4 -22.23 31.99 15.89
N PRO A 5 -21.58 30.82 15.97
CA PRO A 5 -20.14 30.71 15.78
C PRO A 5 -19.77 31.20 14.38
N SER A 6 -18.72 32.02 14.28
CA SER A 6 -18.20 32.46 12.99
C SER A 6 -17.83 31.22 12.17
N ILE A 7 -18.32 31.16 10.94
CA ILE A 7 -17.98 30.10 9.99
C ILE A 7 -16.45 30.02 9.90
N ALA A 8 -15.88 28.96 10.46
CA ALA A 8 -14.46 28.70 10.32
C ALA A 8 -14.23 28.31 8.86
N THR A 9 -13.65 29.20 8.08
CA THR A 9 -13.25 28.92 6.70
C THR A 9 -12.15 27.86 6.75
N LEU A 10 -12.50 26.60 6.51
CA LEU A 10 -11.53 25.53 6.32
C LEU A 10 -10.90 25.71 4.94
N GLU A 11 -9.64 26.14 4.90
CA GLU A 11 -8.85 26.08 3.67
C GLU A 11 -8.57 24.61 3.35
N GLY A 12 -9.21 24.13 2.28
CA GLY A 12 -8.94 22.81 1.71
C GLY A 12 -8.30 22.96 0.33
N GLU A 13 -7.31 22.13 0.03
CA GLU A 13 -6.75 21.98 -1.31
C GLU A 13 -7.39 20.78 -2.01
N VAL A 14 -7.81 20.94 -3.27
CA VAL A 14 -8.26 19.81 -4.09
C VAL A 14 -7.02 19.04 -4.54
N LEU A 15 -6.82 17.85 -3.98
CA LEU A 15 -5.77 16.93 -4.43
C LEU A 15 -6.08 16.44 -5.86
N PRO A 16 -5.07 16.37 -6.74
CA PRO A 16 -5.24 15.84 -8.08
C PRO A 16 -5.65 14.37 -8.04
N GLU A 17 -6.33 13.91 -9.10
CA GLU A 17 -6.68 12.50 -9.24
C GLU A 17 -5.43 11.63 -9.20
N ALA A 18 -5.41 10.63 -8.30
CA ALA A 18 -4.37 9.63 -8.34
C ALA A 18 -4.72 8.59 -9.40
N VAL A 19 -3.97 8.59 -10.49
CA VAL A 19 -4.15 7.65 -11.60
C VAL A 19 -3.08 6.56 -11.54
N LEU A 20 -3.48 5.32 -11.82
CA LEU A 20 -2.56 4.20 -12.03
C LEU A 20 -2.68 3.74 -13.48
N ASP A 21 -1.66 4.00 -14.29
CA ASP A 21 -1.63 3.52 -15.66
C ASP A 21 -1.21 2.04 -15.76
N ALA A 22 -1.45 1.45 -16.93
CA ALA A 22 -1.13 0.04 -17.18
C ALA A 22 0.37 -0.26 -17.07
N ARG A 23 1.24 0.68 -17.44
CA ARG A 23 2.70 0.48 -17.40
C ARG A 23 3.17 0.41 -15.95
N ALA A 24 2.74 1.34 -15.10
CA ALA A 24 3.02 1.39 -13.68
C ALA A 24 2.50 0.12 -12.97
N MET A 25 1.29 -0.32 -13.30
CA MET A 25 0.74 -1.58 -12.78
C MET A 25 1.59 -2.79 -13.20
N CYS A 26 1.98 -2.89 -14.48
CA CYS A 26 2.86 -3.95 -14.96
C CYS A 26 4.22 -3.93 -14.26
N SER A 27 4.84 -2.76 -14.09
CA SER A 27 6.13 -2.63 -13.39
C SER A 27 6.04 -3.05 -11.93
N MET A 28 4.95 -2.71 -11.24
CA MET A 28 4.69 -3.13 -9.85
C MET A 28 4.53 -4.65 -9.73
N ASN A 29 3.77 -5.26 -10.63
CA ASN A 29 3.58 -6.71 -10.66
C ASN A 29 4.90 -7.43 -10.94
N PHE A 30 5.65 -6.96 -11.94
CA PHE A 30 6.97 -7.48 -12.25
C PHE A 30 7.92 -7.38 -11.05
N ALA A 31 7.96 -6.23 -10.37
CA ALA A 31 8.79 -6.05 -9.18
C ALA A 31 8.42 -7.04 -8.06
N ARG A 32 7.12 -7.30 -7.84
CA ARG A 32 6.65 -8.28 -6.86
C ARG A 32 7.09 -9.70 -7.22
N ASP A 33 6.97 -10.08 -8.48
CA ASP A 33 7.33 -11.42 -8.95
C ASP A 33 8.84 -11.65 -8.87
N GLU A 34 9.64 -10.68 -9.32
CA GLU A 34 11.10 -10.75 -9.24
C GLU A 34 11.60 -10.78 -7.78
N PHE A 35 11.03 -9.95 -6.91
CA PHE A 35 11.40 -9.96 -5.50
C PHE A 35 11.03 -11.29 -4.82
N SER A 36 9.89 -11.88 -5.17
CA SER A 36 9.49 -13.20 -4.65
C SER A 36 10.47 -14.31 -5.06
N LYS A 37 11.01 -14.25 -6.28
CA LYS A 37 12.07 -15.16 -6.74
C LYS A 37 13.37 -14.95 -5.96
N LEU A 38 13.77 -13.70 -5.76
CA LEU A 38 14.98 -13.36 -4.99
C LEU A 38 14.86 -13.83 -3.53
N GLU A 39 13.75 -13.54 -2.87
CA GLU A 39 13.46 -13.99 -1.52
C GLU A 39 13.54 -15.51 -1.40
N LYS A 40 12.95 -16.25 -2.35
CA LYS A 40 13.06 -17.71 -2.38
C LYS A 40 14.52 -18.17 -2.44
N ILE A 41 15.35 -17.53 -3.25
CA ILE A 41 16.78 -17.86 -3.35
C ILE A 41 17.48 -17.60 -2.01
N LEU A 42 17.26 -16.42 -1.42
CA LEU A 42 17.92 -16.00 -0.19
C LEU A 42 17.53 -16.88 1.00
N LEU A 43 16.23 -17.10 1.20
CA LEU A 43 15.71 -17.86 2.34
C LEU A 43 15.99 -19.37 2.21
N THR A 44 15.93 -19.92 1.00
CA THR A 44 16.05 -21.38 0.80
C THR A 44 17.49 -21.84 0.68
N PHE A 45 18.37 -21.05 0.07
CA PHE A 45 19.73 -21.48 -0.24
C PHE A 45 20.79 -20.68 0.52
N VAL A 46 20.69 -19.34 0.51
CA VAL A 46 21.75 -18.49 1.04
C VAL A 46 21.80 -18.55 2.56
N ILE A 47 20.68 -18.29 3.25
CA ILE A 47 20.63 -18.30 4.71
C ILE A 47 21.06 -19.67 5.29
N PRO A 48 20.56 -20.82 4.80
CA PRO A 48 21.03 -22.13 5.27
C PRO A 48 22.53 -22.36 5.02
N ALA A 49 23.05 -21.96 3.85
CA ALA A 49 24.48 -22.11 3.54
C ALA A 49 25.40 -21.26 4.43
N MET A 50 24.86 -20.20 5.05
CA MET A 50 25.57 -19.34 5.98
C MET A 50 25.57 -19.84 7.43
N GLY A 51 24.98 -21.01 7.70
CA GLY A 51 24.80 -21.55 9.04
C GLY A 51 23.43 -21.25 9.67
N GLY A 52 22.46 -20.81 8.88
CA GLY A 52 21.13 -20.46 9.38
C GLY A 52 21.11 -19.16 10.19
N TYR A 53 20.14 -19.03 11.08
CA TYR A 53 19.91 -17.80 11.85
C TYR A 53 20.88 -17.59 13.03
N ASP A 54 21.78 -18.52 13.29
CA ASP A 54 22.88 -18.31 14.24
C ASP A 54 23.94 -17.33 13.67
N ASN A 55 23.90 -17.09 12.36
CA ASN A 55 24.72 -16.09 11.68
C ASN A 55 24.02 -14.72 11.68
N GLU A 56 24.65 -13.70 12.27
CA GLU A 56 24.13 -12.34 12.33
C GLU A 56 23.81 -11.76 10.94
N LEU A 57 24.68 -12.02 9.96
CA LEU A 57 24.47 -11.55 8.58
C LEU A 57 23.25 -12.24 7.93
N ALA A 58 22.97 -13.50 8.27
CA ALA A 58 21.77 -14.17 7.80
C ALA A 58 20.48 -13.56 8.40
N CYS A 59 20.54 -13.18 9.68
CA CYS A 59 19.46 -12.41 10.32
C CYS A 59 19.27 -11.04 9.65
N ASP A 60 20.35 -10.35 9.30
CA ASP A 60 20.27 -9.07 8.59
C ASP A 60 19.66 -9.21 7.20
N ILE A 61 20.00 -10.28 6.46
CA ILE A 61 19.39 -10.57 5.16
C ILE A 61 17.87 -10.74 5.32
N ALA A 62 17.43 -11.57 6.27
CA ALA A 62 16.00 -11.77 6.53
C ALA A 62 15.30 -10.46 6.93
N ARG A 63 15.94 -9.66 7.79
CA ARG A 63 15.45 -8.33 8.18
C ARG A 63 15.30 -7.40 6.97
N HIS A 64 16.27 -7.38 6.06
CA HIS A 64 16.23 -6.53 4.87
C HIS A 64 15.17 -6.98 3.85
N ILE A 65 14.89 -8.29 3.75
CA ILE A 65 13.77 -8.81 2.95
C ILE A 65 12.46 -8.22 3.46
N GLU A 66 12.22 -8.32 4.77
CA GLU A 66 11.01 -7.79 5.40
C GLU A 66 10.90 -6.27 5.27
N GLN A 67 11.98 -5.54 5.52
CA GLN A 67 12.02 -4.08 5.34
C GLN A 67 11.68 -3.68 3.91
N THR A 68 12.21 -4.38 2.90
CA THR A 68 11.90 -4.08 1.50
C THR A 68 10.41 -4.28 1.22
N ARG A 69 9.79 -5.35 1.72
CA ARG A 69 8.34 -5.57 1.59
C ARG A 69 7.53 -4.47 2.28
N VAL A 70 7.89 -4.11 3.50
CA VAL A 70 7.17 -3.08 4.28
C VAL A 70 7.27 -1.72 3.60
N PHE A 71 8.47 -1.25 3.29
CA PHE A 71 8.68 0.09 2.72
C PHE A 71 8.19 0.22 1.29
N SER A 72 8.21 -0.85 0.50
CA SER A 72 7.59 -0.88 -0.84
C SER A 72 6.07 -1.01 -0.83
N ARG A 73 5.45 -1.18 0.35
CA ARG A 73 4.02 -1.53 0.49
C ARG A 73 3.67 -2.81 -0.29
N ASN A 74 4.55 -3.81 -0.25
CA ASN A 74 4.46 -5.05 -1.02
C ASN A 74 4.36 -4.80 -2.54
N PHE A 75 5.11 -3.80 -3.02
CA PHE A 75 5.11 -3.32 -4.40
C PHE A 75 3.71 -2.91 -4.89
N CYS A 76 2.81 -2.53 -3.98
CA CYS A 76 1.46 -2.11 -4.32
C CYS A 76 1.38 -0.60 -4.53
N TRP A 77 0.40 -0.20 -5.34
CA TRP A 77 0.13 1.21 -5.59
C TRP A 77 -0.13 1.97 -4.27
N PRO A 78 0.56 3.12 -4.03
CA PRO A 78 0.48 3.86 -2.77
C PRO A 78 -0.94 4.27 -2.38
N HIS A 79 -1.76 4.58 -3.38
CA HIS A 79 -3.12 5.09 -3.20
C HIS A 79 -4.20 4.01 -3.39
N ARG A 80 -3.86 2.72 -3.22
CA ARG A 80 -4.82 1.61 -3.34
C ARG A 80 -6.10 1.73 -2.49
N HIS A 81 -6.07 2.55 -1.45
CA HIS A 81 -7.21 2.83 -0.58
C HIS A 81 -8.17 3.87 -1.16
N LEU A 82 -7.80 4.59 -2.22
CA LEU A 82 -8.67 5.59 -2.85
C LEU A 82 -9.97 5.00 -3.39
N GLY A 83 -9.94 3.75 -3.87
CA GLY A 83 -11.18 3.06 -4.29
C GLY A 83 -12.22 2.97 -3.17
N SER A 84 -11.79 2.88 -1.91
CA SER A 84 -12.68 2.91 -0.76
C SER A 84 -13.24 4.32 -0.48
N SER A 85 -12.49 5.38 -0.74
CA SER A 85 -12.95 6.76 -0.52
C SER A 85 -14.01 7.23 -1.53
N TYR A 86 -14.09 6.64 -2.72
CA TYR A 86 -15.18 6.93 -3.68
C TYR A 86 -16.51 6.24 -3.31
N GLY A 87 -16.58 5.53 -2.17
CA GLY A 87 -17.82 4.96 -1.64
C GLY A 87 -18.47 3.90 -2.53
N VAL A 88 -17.74 3.36 -3.51
CA VAL A 88 -18.23 2.28 -4.41
C VAL A 88 -17.99 0.90 -3.83
N VAL A 89 -16.94 0.74 -3.01
CA VAL A 89 -16.65 -0.52 -2.31
C VAL A 89 -17.66 -0.67 -1.17
N GLY A 90 -18.63 -1.58 -1.34
CA GLY A 90 -19.67 -1.86 -0.35
C GLY A 90 -21.05 -1.30 -0.67
N LYS A 91 -21.22 -0.54 -1.76
CA LYS A 91 -22.54 -0.11 -2.22
C LYS A 91 -23.38 -1.31 -2.61
N ARG A 92 -24.43 -1.57 -1.86
CA ARG A 92 -25.41 -2.61 -2.15
C ARG A 92 -26.55 -2.00 -2.96
N PRO A 93 -26.82 -2.49 -4.18
CA PRO A 93 -27.95 -2.03 -4.97
C PRO A 93 -29.23 -2.11 -4.14
N GLY A 94 -29.92 -0.98 -3.96
CA GLY A 94 -31.20 -0.91 -3.23
C GLY A 94 -31.13 -0.79 -1.71
N VAL A 95 -29.93 -0.73 -1.10
CA VAL A 95 -29.80 -0.53 0.37
C VAL A 95 -29.23 0.85 0.70
N ASP A 96 -28.24 1.30 -0.04
CA ASP A 96 -27.54 2.55 0.23
C ASP A 96 -28.12 3.64 -0.68
N GLY A 97 -29.29 4.16 -0.32
CA GLY A 97 -29.98 5.26 -1.01
C GLY A 97 -29.34 6.63 -0.72
N GLU A 98 -29.52 7.57 -1.66
CA GLU A 98 -29.05 8.95 -1.52
C GLU A 98 -29.65 9.61 -0.27
N ALA A 99 -28.79 10.07 0.63
CA ALA A 99 -29.19 11.02 1.65
C ALA A 99 -29.53 12.33 0.93
N THR A 100 -30.83 12.54 0.68
CA THR A 100 -31.36 13.81 0.20
C THR A 100 -31.05 14.89 1.23
N ALA A 101 -30.34 15.92 0.78
CA ALA A 101 -30.02 17.14 1.53
C ALA A 101 -31.28 17.96 1.87
#